data_AF-A0A954XL10-F1
#
_entry.id   AF-A0A954XL10-F1
#
_cell.length_a   1.000
_cell.length_b   1.000
_cell.length_c   1.000
_cell.angle_alpha   90.00
_cell.angle_beta   90.00
_cell.angle_gamma   90.00
#
_symmetry.space_group_name_H-M   'P 1'
#
loop_
_entity.id
_entity.type
_entity.pdbx_description
1 polymer ?
#
loop_
_entity_poly.entity_id
_entity_poly.type
_entity_poly.pdbx_seq_one_letter_code
_entity_poly.pdbx_strand_id
1 'polypeptide(L)'
;ILLLPRGYEQADEPLPSPTEYNAKLQLYRARLAEVAKQRELPTIDLQQLSPVDERLTNNGVHLTPDGYKTLAPRLAAALGATPISDFARLEPMRQAIQKKNELYFHRYRPQNETYLFLFRKHEQGNNAVEIPQFDPLVQEQEDRIAEFRESLTTGS
;
A
#
# COMPACT_ATOMS: atom_id res chain seq x y z
N ILE A 1 -10.12 13.90 1.27
CA ILE A 1 -8.99 14.10 0.33
C ILE A 1 -9.12 13.06 -0.78
N LEU A 2 -8.93 13.42 -2.05
CA LEU A 2 -8.80 12.46 -3.16
C LEU A 2 -7.37 12.48 -3.71
N LEU A 3 -6.80 11.30 -3.93
CA LEU A 3 -5.50 11.14 -4.57
C LEU A 3 -5.70 10.94 -6.07
N LEU A 4 -5.10 11.81 -6.88
CA LEU A 4 -5.09 11.62 -8.34
C LEU A 4 -3.93 10.70 -8.71
N PRO A 5 -4.16 9.62 -9.47
CA PRO A 5 -3.14 8.63 -9.76
C PRO A 5 -2.06 9.20 -10.70
N ARG A 6 -0.81 8.78 -10.50
CA ARG A 6 0.28 9.08 -11.45
C ARG A 6 0.17 8.24 -12.72
N GLY A 7 0.71 8.75 -13.83
CA GLY A 7 0.87 8.03 -15.08
C GLY A 7 1.79 6.83 -14.96
N TYR A 8 1.61 5.89 -15.88
CA TYR A 8 2.49 4.74 -16.05
C TYR A 8 3.77 5.19 -16.75
N GLU A 9 4.90 4.70 -16.25
CA GLU A 9 6.21 4.87 -16.88
C GLU A 9 6.37 3.88 -18.04
N GLN A 10 7.27 4.19 -18.98
CA GLN A 10 7.62 3.24 -20.03
C GLN A 10 8.28 2.01 -19.41
N ALA A 11 7.63 0.86 -19.57
CA ALA A 11 8.16 -0.43 -19.15
C ALA A 11 9.13 -0.99 -20.20
N ASP A 12 9.99 -1.92 -19.77
CA ASP A 12 10.91 -2.62 -20.67
C ASP A 12 10.15 -3.65 -21.53
N GLU A 13 10.71 -3.96 -22.71
CA GLU A 13 10.16 -5.02 -23.56
C GLU A 13 10.08 -6.36 -22.81
N PRO A 14 9.03 -7.19 -23.02
CA PRO A 14 8.03 -7.12 -24.09
C PRO A 14 6.73 -6.37 -23.70
N LEU A 15 6.74 -5.54 -22.66
CA LEU A 15 5.53 -4.84 -22.23
C LEU A 15 5.15 -3.71 -23.20
N PRO A 16 3.84 -3.49 -23.46
CA PRO A 16 3.40 -2.47 -24.41
C PRO A 16 3.66 -1.05 -23.92
N SER A 17 3.74 -0.09 -24.86
CA SER A 17 3.82 1.34 -24.52
C SER A 17 2.63 1.79 -23.65
N PRO A 18 2.85 2.62 -22.62
CA PRO A 18 1.78 3.10 -21.75
C PRO A 18 0.95 4.22 -22.37
N THR A 19 1.25 4.69 -23.59
CA THR A 19 0.63 5.88 -24.21
C THR A 19 -0.90 5.85 -24.18
N GLU A 20 -1.52 4.77 -24.66
CA GLU A 20 -2.98 4.65 -24.66
C GLU A 20 -3.57 4.56 -23.24
N TYR A 21 -2.87 3.90 -22.33
CA TYR A 21 -3.27 3.79 -20.92
C TYR A 21 -3.22 5.14 -20.22
N ASN A 22 -2.15 5.91 -20.46
CA ASN A 22 -1.98 7.25 -19.89
C ASN A 22 -3.01 8.23 -20.44
N ALA A 23 -3.40 8.12 -21.73
CA ALA A 23 -4.51 8.90 -22.28
C ALA A 23 -5.83 8.63 -21.53
N LYS A 24 -6.16 7.35 -21.27
CA LYS A 24 -7.32 6.98 -20.46
C LYS A 24 -7.19 7.43 -19.01
N LEU A 25 -5.99 7.38 -18.44
CA LEU A 25 -5.74 7.80 -17.07
C LEU A 25 -5.99 9.30 -16.87
N GLN A 26 -5.70 10.14 -17.87
CA GLN A 26 -6.04 11.56 -17.80
C GLN A 26 -7.55 11.80 -17.69
N LEU A 27 -8.37 11.00 -18.37
CA LEU A 27 -9.82 11.06 -18.22
C LEU A 27 -10.24 10.74 -16.77
N TYR A 28 -9.67 9.69 -16.17
CA TYR A 28 -9.97 9.33 -14.78
C TYR A 28 -9.50 10.41 -13.80
N ARG A 29 -8.31 10.97 -14.01
CA ARG A 29 -7.77 12.08 -13.20
C ARG A 29 -8.70 13.30 -13.25
N ALA A 30 -9.17 13.68 -14.45
CA ALA A 30 -10.11 14.79 -14.61
C ALA A 30 -11.43 14.53 -13.86
N ARG A 31 -12.00 13.31 -13.98
CA ARG A 31 -13.23 12.95 -13.25
C ARG A 31 -13.06 12.94 -11.74
N LEU A 32 -11.94 12.44 -11.23
CA LEU A 32 -11.65 12.48 -9.80
C LEU A 32 -11.51 13.92 -9.30
N ALA A 33 -10.88 14.80 -10.07
CA ALA A 33 -10.78 16.23 -9.74
C ALA A 33 -12.16 16.93 -9.72
N GLU A 34 -13.03 16.63 -10.69
CA GLU A 34 -14.42 17.12 -10.70
C GLU A 34 -15.19 16.66 -9.46
N VAL A 35 -15.10 15.37 -9.11
CA VAL A 35 -15.76 14.81 -7.92
C VAL A 35 -15.21 15.44 -6.64
N ALA A 36 -13.90 15.67 -6.55
CA ALA A 36 -13.30 16.35 -5.40
C ALA A 36 -13.87 17.77 -5.25
N LYS A 37 -13.94 18.53 -6.36
CA LYS A 37 -14.49 19.89 -6.35
C LYS A 37 -15.96 19.91 -5.93
N GLN A 38 -16.79 19.02 -6.47
CA GLN A 38 -18.21 18.91 -6.14
C GLN A 38 -18.46 18.56 -4.67
N ARG A 39 -17.54 17.80 -4.06
CA ARG A 39 -17.62 17.38 -2.66
C ARG A 39 -16.80 18.24 -1.71
N GLU A 40 -16.21 19.33 -2.19
CA GLU A 40 -15.35 20.24 -1.42
C GLU A 40 -14.19 19.50 -0.74
N LEU A 41 -13.65 18.46 -1.40
CA LEU A 41 -12.54 17.66 -0.89
C LEU A 41 -11.20 18.18 -1.44
N PRO A 42 -10.14 18.23 -0.62
CA PRO A 42 -8.79 18.51 -1.12
C PRO A 42 -8.32 17.42 -2.09
N THR A 43 -7.50 17.80 -3.07
CA THR A 43 -6.85 16.88 -4.02
C THR A 43 -5.34 16.88 -3.83
N ILE A 44 -4.72 15.70 -3.88
CA ILE A 44 -3.27 15.55 -4.01
C ILE A 44 -2.99 14.82 -5.32
N ASP A 45 -2.18 15.43 -6.19
CA ASP A 45 -1.83 14.85 -7.48
C ASP A 45 -0.51 14.10 -7.43
N LEU A 46 -0.56 12.77 -7.45
CA LEU A 46 0.65 11.94 -7.38
C LEU A 46 1.56 12.11 -8.61
N GLN A 47 1.04 12.56 -9.76
CA GLN A 47 1.88 12.89 -10.92
C GLN A 47 2.76 14.09 -10.64
N GLN A 48 2.22 15.12 -9.98
CA GLN A 48 2.96 16.34 -9.65
C GLN A 48 4.00 16.09 -8.54
N LEU A 49 3.74 15.11 -7.66
CA LEU A 49 4.70 14.70 -6.64
C LEU A 49 5.82 13.81 -7.19
N SER A 50 5.65 13.22 -8.37
CA SER A 50 6.65 12.33 -8.97
C SER A 50 7.71 13.15 -9.73
N PRO A 51 9.02 12.91 -9.51
CA PRO A 51 10.06 13.51 -10.34
C PRO A 51 9.96 13.00 -11.77
N VAL A 52 10.27 13.87 -12.74
CA VAL A 52 10.10 13.58 -14.17
C VAL A 52 11.31 12.85 -14.76
N ASP A 53 12.49 13.07 -14.19
CA ASP A 53 13.78 12.60 -14.74
C ASP A 53 14.24 11.25 -14.15
N GLU A 54 13.42 10.62 -13.31
CA GLU A 54 13.75 9.36 -12.63
C GLU A 54 12.67 8.30 -12.87
N ARG A 55 13.08 7.09 -13.24
CA ARG A 55 12.20 5.93 -13.28
C ARG A 55 11.97 5.44 -11.84
N LEU A 56 10.73 5.51 -11.37
CA LEU A 56 10.35 5.11 -10.02
C LEU A 56 9.75 3.70 -9.95
N THR A 57 9.43 3.07 -11.09
CA THR A 57 8.71 1.79 -11.14
C THR A 57 9.54 0.68 -11.77
N ASN A 58 9.28 -0.57 -11.35
CA ASN A 58 9.92 -1.73 -11.97
C ASN A 58 9.26 -2.12 -13.30
N ASN A 59 7.94 -2.00 -13.42
CA ASN A 59 7.15 -2.49 -14.55
C ASN A 59 6.25 -1.43 -15.19
N GLY A 60 6.59 -0.15 -15.01
CA GLY A 60 5.78 0.97 -15.48
C GLY A 60 4.67 1.38 -14.52
N VAL A 61 4.31 0.54 -13.53
CA VAL A 61 3.17 0.78 -12.63
C VAL A 61 3.56 0.74 -11.15
N HIS A 62 4.27 -0.30 -10.73
CA HIS A 62 4.58 -0.53 -9.32
C HIS A 62 5.89 0.11 -8.93
N LEU A 63 5.85 0.96 -7.91
CA LEU A 63 7.03 1.62 -7.38
C LEU A 63 8.08 0.60 -6.93
N THR A 64 9.34 0.88 -7.24
CA THR A 64 10.50 0.20 -6.64
C THR A 64 10.67 0.63 -5.18
N PRO A 65 11.50 -0.07 -4.38
CA PRO A 65 11.83 0.40 -3.03
C PRO A 65 12.31 1.85 -2.99
N ASP A 66 13.16 2.25 -3.94
CA ASP A 66 13.64 3.64 -4.03
C ASP A 66 12.55 4.58 -4.55
N GLY A 67 11.68 4.13 -5.46
CA GLY A 67 10.49 4.87 -5.87
C GLY A 67 9.57 5.22 -4.71
N TYR A 68 9.37 4.29 -3.77
CA TYR A 68 8.65 4.56 -2.53
C TYR A 68 9.41 5.55 -1.63
N LYS A 69 10.73 5.42 -1.47
CA LYS A 69 11.53 6.39 -0.68
C LYS A 69 11.49 7.80 -1.27
N THR A 70 11.39 7.93 -2.59
CA THR A 70 11.28 9.22 -3.27
C THR A 70 9.88 9.84 -3.11
N LEU A 71 8.81 9.06 -3.29
CA LEU A 71 7.44 9.57 -3.29
C LEU A 71 6.85 9.75 -1.88
N ALA A 72 7.16 8.84 -0.95
CA ALA A 72 6.51 8.81 0.37
C ALA A 72 6.71 10.10 1.18
N PRO A 73 7.92 10.70 1.27
CA PRO A 73 8.11 11.96 1.99
C PRO A 73 7.32 13.13 1.38
N ARG A 74 7.23 13.19 0.04
CA ARG A 74 6.49 14.22 -0.67
C ARG A 74 4.99 14.10 -0.43
N LEU A 75 4.47 12.86 -0.45
CA LEU A 75 3.08 12.59 -0.13
C LEU A 75 2.76 12.88 1.34
N ALA A 76 3.64 12.51 2.27
CA ALA A 76 3.48 12.83 3.69
C ALA A 76 3.39 14.35 3.92
N ALA A 77 4.30 15.12 3.32
CA ALA A 77 4.25 16.59 3.37
C ALA A 77 2.95 17.15 2.78
N ALA A 78 2.51 16.63 1.62
CA ALA A 78 1.25 17.05 0.98
C ALA A 78 0.01 16.72 1.81
N LEU A 79 0.08 15.71 2.69
CA LEU A 79 -0.95 15.35 3.67
C LEU A 79 -0.86 16.17 4.96
N GLY A 80 0.12 17.07 5.09
CA GLY A 80 0.35 17.88 6.29
C GLY A 80 1.12 17.17 7.39
N ALA A 81 1.73 16.01 7.11
CA ALA A 81 2.59 15.30 8.05
C ALA A 81 4.06 15.73 7.89
N THR A 82 4.81 15.68 8.99
CA THR A 82 6.27 15.87 8.97
C THR A 82 6.92 14.63 8.34
N PRO A 83 7.61 14.74 7.20
CA PRO A 83 8.25 13.59 6.58
C PRO A 83 9.41 13.06 7.43
N ILE A 84 9.50 11.73 7.55
CA ILE A 84 10.65 11.07 8.16
C ILE A 84 11.59 10.64 7.04
N SER A 85 12.76 11.29 6.96
CA SER A 85 13.76 11.01 5.92
C SER A 85 14.72 9.87 6.30
N ASP A 86 14.82 9.54 7.58
CA ASP A 86 15.61 8.40 8.06
C ASP A 86 14.81 7.11 7.93
N PHE A 87 14.89 6.49 6.75
CA PHE A 87 14.23 5.22 6.47
C PHE A 87 14.79 4.05 7.29
N ALA A 88 16.03 4.13 7.78
CA ALA A 88 16.58 3.06 8.63
C ALA A 88 15.84 3.00 9.96
N ARG A 89 15.45 4.15 10.51
CA ARG A 89 14.60 4.24 11.71
C ARG A 89 13.18 3.68 11.48
N LEU A 90 12.69 3.66 10.24
CA LEU A 90 11.38 3.12 9.88
C LEU A 90 11.39 1.60 9.60
N GLU A 91 12.57 1.01 9.42
CA GLU A 91 12.69 -0.39 9.01
C GLU A 91 12.04 -1.38 9.99
N PRO A 92 12.19 -1.26 11.33
CA PRO A 92 11.50 -2.15 12.27
C PRO A 92 9.96 -2.07 12.14
N MET A 93 9.41 -0.87 11.97
CA MET A 93 7.98 -0.66 11.76
C MET A 93 7.51 -1.29 10.44
N ARG A 94 8.31 -1.15 9.37
CA ARG A 94 8.03 -1.76 8.06
C ARG A 94 7.96 -3.29 8.17
N GLN A 95 8.87 -3.91 8.92
CA GLN A 95 8.89 -5.36 9.15
C GLN A 95 7.64 -5.83 9.92
N ALA A 96 7.24 -5.11 10.96
CA ALA A 96 6.01 -5.40 11.71
C ALA A 96 4.76 -5.32 10.81
N ILE A 97 4.67 -4.30 9.94
CA ILE A 97 3.59 -4.17 8.95
C ILE A 97 3.58 -5.36 7.98
N GLN A 98 4.74 -5.76 7.47
CA GLN A 98 4.81 -6.93 6.58
C GLN A 98 4.38 -8.21 7.27
N LYS A 99 4.85 -8.44 8.51
CA LYS A 99 4.47 -9.62 9.27
C LYS A 99 2.97 -9.65 9.57
N LYS A 100 2.40 -8.51 9.95
CA LYS A 100 0.95 -8.36 10.13
C LYS A 100 0.18 -8.73 8.87
N ASN A 101 0.58 -8.19 7.72
CA ASN A 101 -0.10 -8.44 6.45
C ASN A 101 -0.03 -9.92 6.04
N GLU A 102 1.10 -10.58 6.28
CA GLU A 102 1.26 -12.02 6.06
C GLU A 102 0.32 -12.83 6.96
N LEU A 103 0.28 -12.53 8.27
CA LEU A 103 -0.60 -13.20 9.23
C LEU A 103 -2.09 -13.00 8.88
N TYR A 104 -2.47 -11.78 8.53
CA TYR A 104 -3.82 -11.46 8.08
C TYR A 104 -4.16 -12.19 6.77
N PHE A 105 -3.23 -12.31 5.84
CA PHE A 105 -3.45 -13.06 4.60
C PHE A 105 -3.76 -14.53 4.91
N HIS A 106 -3.01 -15.19 5.79
CA HIS A 106 -3.28 -16.58 6.17
C HIS A 106 -4.60 -16.73 6.95
N ARG A 107 -4.97 -15.73 7.73
CA ARG A 107 -6.27 -15.64 8.41
C ARG A 107 -7.45 -15.49 7.44
N TYR A 108 -7.29 -14.69 6.40
CA TYR A 108 -8.33 -14.37 5.42
C TYR A 108 -8.44 -15.43 4.31
N ARG A 109 -7.30 -15.99 3.89
CA ARG A 109 -7.14 -16.96 2.81
C ARG A 109 -6.31 -18.15 3.31
N PRO A 110 -6.87 -18.99 4.19
CA PRO A 110 -6.14 -20.16 4.67
C PRO A 110 -5.91 -21.16 3.54
N GLN A 111 -4.84 -21.95 3.68
CA GLN A 111 -4.60 -23.06 2.79
C GLN A 111 -5.73 -24.08 2.92
N ASN A 112 -6.15 -24.69 1.81
CA ASN A 112 -7.17 -25.74 1.79
C ASN A 112 -8.54 -25.33 2.33
N GLU A 113 -9.03 -24.13 1.96
CA GLU A 113 -10.37 -23.63 2.31
C GLU A 113 -11.49 -24.67 2.12
N THR A 114 -11.41 -25.48 1.06
CA THR A 114 -12.37 -26.56 0.79
C THR A 114 -12.49 -27.60 1.90
N TYR A 115 -11.36 -27.90 2.55
CA TYR A 115 -11.24 -28.87 3.63
C TYR A 115 -11.48 -28.26 5.00
N LEU A 116 -11.32 -26.94 5.15
CA LEU A 116 -11.56 -26.24 6.41
C LEU A 116 -13.02 -25.81 6.55
N PHE A 117 -13.62 -25.24 5.50
CA PHE A 117 -14.92 -24.56 5.59
C PHE A 117 -16.00 -25.10 4.64
N LEU A 118 -15.61 -25.66 3.50
CA LEU A 118 -16.57 -26.03 2.45
C LEU A 118 -16.99 -27.51 2.53
N PHE A 119 -17.34 -28.09 1.38
CA PHE A 119 -18.00 -29.40 1.30
C PHE A 119 -17.12 -30.59 1.74
N ARG A 120 -15.80 -30.43 1.89
CA ARG A 120 -14.88 -31.46 2.42
C ARG A 120 -14.52 -31.25 3.89
N LYS A 121 -15.22 -30.34 4.60
CA LYS A 121 -14.96 -30.05 6.03
C LYS A 121 -15.08 -31.24 6.97
N HIS A 122 -15.75 -32.31 6.58
CA HIS A 122 -15.83 -33.52 7.40
C HIS A 122 -14.46 -34.24 7.49
N GLU A 123 -13.52 -33.96 6.58
CA GLU A 123 -12.17 -34.56 6.60
C GLU A 123 -11.20 -33.80 7.51
N GLN A 124 -11.23 -32.47 7.51
CA GLN A 124 -10.24 -31.63 8.22
C GLN A 124 -10.84 -30.35 8.84
N GLY A 125 -12.16 -30.21 8.92
CA GLY A 125 -12.82 -29.01 9.43
C GLY A 125 -12.54 -28.73 10.90
N ASN A 126 -12.10 -29.73 11.67
CA ASN A 126 -11.61 -29.52 13.03
C ASN A 126 -10.38 -28.59 13.08
N ASN A 127 -9.57 -28.52 12.02
CA ASN A 127 -8.41 -27.63 11.96
C ASN A 127 -8.82 -26.17 11.74
N ALA A 128 -10.08 -25.88 11.40
CA ALA A 128 -10.57 -24.51 11.26
C ALA A 128 -10.46 -23.70 12.57
N VAL A 129 -10.31 -24.37 13.72
CA VAL A 129 -10.05 -23.73 15.02
C VAL A 129 -8.71 -22.99 15.07
N GLU A 130 -7.80 -23.29 14.15
CA GLU A 130 -6.51 -22.60 14.01
C GLU A 130 -6.68 -21.23 13.36
N ILE A 131 -7.76 -21.02 12.57
CA ILE A 131 -7.94 -19.76 11.82
C ILE A 131 -8.09 -18.56 12.77
N PRO A 132 -8.94 -18.58 13.81
CA PRO A 132 -8.98 -17.49 14.78
C PRO A 132 -7.68 -17.29 15.58
N GLN A 133 -6.77 -18.28 15.62
CA GLN A 133 -5.51 -18.14 16.36
C GLN A 133 -4.53 -17.14 15.71
N PHE A 134 -4.77 -16.74 14.46
CA PHE A 134 -4.04 -15.64 13.84
C PHE A 134 -4.46 -14.27 14.39
N ASP A 135 -5.68 -14.12 14.93
CA ASP A 135 -6.18 -12.83 15.43
C ASP A 135 -5.28 -12.22 16.53
N PRO A 136 -4.85 -12.95 17.58
CA PRO A 136 -3.90 -12.41 18.56
C PRO A 136 -2.51 -12.10 17.96
N LEU A 137 -2.06 -12.85 16.95
CA LEU A 137 -0.77 -12.60 16.29
C LEU A 137 -0.81 -11.32 15.44
N VAL A 138 -1.94 -11.07 14.77
CA VAL A 138 -2.19 -9.81 14.05
C VAL A 138 -2.22 -8.65 15.05
N GLN A 139 -2.94 -8.81 16.17
CA GLN A 139 -3.01 -7.79 17.21
C GLN A 139 -1.62 -7.47 17.79
N GLU A 140 -0.80 -8.48 18.07
CA GLU A 140 0.57 -8.28 18.55
C GLU A 140 1.41 -7.42 17.58
N GLN A 141 1.25 -7.61 16.27
CA GLN A 141 1.96 -6.76 15.30
C GLN A 141 1.37 -5.35 15.23
N GLU A 142 0.06 -5.16 15.41
CA GLU A 142 -0.54 -3.82 15.52
C GLU A 142 -0.02 -3.07 16.74
N ASP A 143 0.09 -3.75 17.89
CA ASP A 143 0.61 -3.15 19.13
C ASP A 143 2.06 -2.70 18.94
N ARG A 144 2.91 -3.54 18.31
CA ARG A 144 4.29 -3.17 17.94
C ARG A 144 4.34 -1.97 17.00
N ILE A 145 3.46 -1.91 16.01
CA ILE A 145 3.38 -0.76 15.09
C ILE A 145 3.00 0.51 15.85
N ALA A 146 2.10 0.42 16.82
CA ALA A 146 1.70 1.54 17.68
C ALA A 146 2.86 2.03 18.55
N GLU A 147 3.60 1.12 19.20
CA GLU A 147 4.80 1.44 19.98
C GLU A 147 5.86 2.15 19.13
N PHE A 148 6.14 1.64 17.93
CA PHE A 148 7.07 2.32 17.01
C PHE A 148 6.59 3.72 16.65
N ARG A 149 5.29 3.90 16.38
CA ARG A 149 4.73 5.21 16.06
C ARG A 149 4.93 6.22 17.20
N GLU A 150 4.73 5.81 18.46
CA GLU A 150 4.96 6.67 19.63
C GLU A 150 6.44 7.03 19.80
N SER A 151 7.34 6.09 19.52
CA SER A 151 8.79 6.34 19.53
C SER A 151 9.23 7.33 18.44
N LEU A 152 8.48 7.42 17.32
CA LEU A 152 8.75 8.34 16.24
C LEU A 152 8.38 9.78 16.61
N THR A 153 7.29 9.98 17.35
CA THR A 153 6.79 11.31 17.75
C THR A 153 7.52 11.92 18.94
N THR A 154 8.07 11.09 19.84
CA THR A 154 8.71 11.54 21.08
C THR A 154 10.18 11.97 20.88
N GLY A 155 10.76 11.66 19.71
CA GLY A 155 12.16 11.94 19.37
C GLY A 155 12.39 13.11 18.41
N SER A 156 11.45 14.07 18.30
CA SER A 156 11.59 15.31 17.52
C SER A 156 11.61 16.54 18.41
#